data_AF-A0A2D6AQF2-F1
#
_entry.id   AF-A0A2D6AQF2-F1
#
_cell.length_a   1.000
_cell.length_b   1.000
_cell.length_c   1.000
_cell.angle_alpha   90.00
_cell.angle_beta   90.00
_cell.angle_gamma   90.00
#
_symmetry.space_group_name_H-M   'P 1'
#
loop_
_entity.id
_entity.type
_entity.pdbx_description
1 polymer ?
#
loop_
_entity_poly.entity_id
_entity_poly.type
_entity_poly.pdbx_seq_one_letter_code
_entity_poly.pdbx_strand_id
1 'polypeptide(L)'
;MKEYKHPGNENNFKKGFSYAFKKEVVEQVLNGQMSKRYAADKYGISRNTVASWCKLFNPAMSKNHSKDQEIRRLKEKLEELRPNF
;
A
#
# COMPACT_ATOMS: atom_id res chain seq x y z
N MET A 1 -13.19 -18.41 -13.56
CA MET A 1 -13.03 -17.29 -12.60
C MET A 1 -14.40 -17.03 -11.99
N LYS A 2 -14.52 -16.88 -10.67
CA LYS A 2 -15.82 -16.56 -10.07
C LYS A 2 -16.12 -15.09 -10.33
N GLU A 3 -17.25 -14.82 -11.00
CA GLU A 3 -17.77 -13.48 -11.24
C GLU A 3 -18.17 -12.85 -9.89
N TYR A 4 -17.38 -11.89 -9.41
CA TYR A 4 -17.80 -11.01 -8.34
C TYR A 4 -18.41 -9.76 -8.97
N LYS A 5 -19.74 -9.74 -9.04
CA LYS A 5 -20.55 -8.65 -9.57
C LYS A 5 -20.25 -7.36 -8.81
N HIS A 6 -19.62 -6.38 -9.47
CA HIS A 6 -19.41 -5.05 -8.93
C HIS A 6 -20.75 -4.31 -8.77
N PRO A 7 -21.18 -3.95 -7.55
CA PRO A 7 -22.25 -2.99 -7.38
C PRO A 7 -21.60 -1.61 -7.23
N GLY A 8 -21.61 -0.83 -8.30
CA GLY A 8 -21.36 0.60 -8.20
C GLY A 8 -20.11 1.07 -8.91
N ASN A 9 -20.26 1.31 -10.21
CA ASN A 9 -19.80 2.59 -10.72
C ASN A 9 -20.75 3.67 -10.18
N GLU A 10 -20.28 4.92 -10.09
CA GLU A 10 -21.03 6.14 -9.78
C GLU A 10 -21.45 6.35 -8.28
N ASN A 11 -20.62 7.12 -7.56
CA ASN A 11 -21.03 8.05 -6.51
C ASN A 11 -21.76 7.52 -5.26
N ASN A 12 -21.39 6.36 -4.71
CA ASN A 12 -21.96 5.91 -3.43
C ASN A 12 -20.94 5.28 -2.45
N PHE A 13 -20.03 6.12 -1.94
CA PHE A 13 -19.02 5.78 -0.91
C PHE A 13 -19.60 5.33 0.46
N LYS A 14 -20.91 5.13 0.60
CA LYS A 14 -21.58 4.99 1.91
C LYS A 14 -22.10 3.59 2.27
N LYS A 15 -22.10 2.60 1.36
CA LYS A 15 -22.24 1.18 1.76
C LYS A 15 -20.84 0.61 2.04
N GLY A 16 -20.21 1.18 3.06
CA GLY A 16 -18.78 1.10 3.31
C GLY A 16 -18.35 -0.22 3.96
N PHE A 17 -17.28 -0.79 3.42
CA PHE A 17 -16.51 -1.83 4.11
C PHE A 17 -16.32 -1.49 5.60
N SER A 18 -16.53 -2.48 6.47
CA SER A 18 -16.39 -2.29 7.92
C SER A 18 -14.95 -1.89 8.27
N TYR A 19 -14.79 -1.18 9.39
CA TYR A 19 -13.46 -0.80 9.88
C TYR A 19 -12.58 -2.04 10.09
N ALA A 20 -13.14 -3.11 10.70
CA ALA A 20 -12.45 -4.37 10.94
C ALA A 20 -11.94 -5.00 9.63
N PHE A 21 -12.78 -5.07 8.60
CA PHE A 21 -12.39 -5.59 7.29
C PHE A 21 -11.25 -4.77 6.65
N LYS A 22 -11.37 -3.44 6.68
CA LYS A 22 -10.31 -2.56 6.15
C LYS A 22 -8.98 -2.81 6.86
N LYS A 23 -9.01 -2.97 8.19
CA LYS A 23 -7.82 -3.23 9.00
C LYS A 23 -7.20 -4.59 8.68
N GLU A 24 -8.01 -5.65 8.59
CA GLU A 24 -7.57 -7.00 8.25
C GLU A 24 -6.86 -7.03 6.88
N VAL A 25 -7.46 -6.40 5.86
CA VAL A 25 -6.86 -6.31 4.52
C VAL A 25 -5.52 -5.57 4.57
N VAL A 26 -5.44 -4.47 5.32
CA VAL A 26 -4.18 -3.73 5.45
C VAL A 26 -3.10 -4.54 6.17
N GLU A 27 -3.44 -5.27 7.23
CA GLU A 27 -2.49 -6.12 7.96
C GLU A 27 -1.90 -7.20 7.06
N GLN A 28 -2.74 -7.90 6.28
CA GLN A 28 -2.26 -8.91 5.32
C GLN A 28 -1.37 -8.29 4.22
N VAL A 29 -1.68 -7.07 3.78
CA VAL A 29 -0.85 -6.35 2.79
C VAL A 29 0.50 -5.92 3.38
N LEU A 30 0.52 -5.38 4.61
CA LEU A 30 1.74 -4.88 5.24
C LEU A 30 2.67 -6.02 5.69
N ASN A 31 2.09 -7.16 6.09
CA ASN A 31 2.84 -8.36 6.45
C ASN A 31 3.34 -9.16 5.24
N GLY A 32 3.13 -8.66 4.01
CA GLY A 32 3.58 -9.30 2.78
C GLY A 32 2.81 -10.56 2.39
N GLN A 33 1.72 -10.89 3.10
CA GLN A 33 0.87 -12.05 2.82
C GLN A 33 0.05 -11.87 1.54
N MET A 34 -0.21 -10.61 1.15
CA MET A 34 -0.82 -10.28 -0.13
C MET A 34 -0.28 -8.99 -0.73
N SER A 35 -0.24 -8.93 -2.06
CA SER A 35 0.01 -7.67 -2.76
C SER A 35 -1.25 -6.81 -2.80
N LYS A 36 -1.06 -5.48 -2.88
CA LYS A 36 -2.19 -4.53 -3.09
C LYS A 36 -3.02 -4.86 -4.33
N ARG A 37 -2.37 -5.38 -5.39
CA ARG A 37 -3.03 -5.81 -6.63
C ARG A 37 -3.90 -7.04 -6.38
N TYR A 38 -3.34 -8.05 -5.72
CA TYR A 38 -4.09 -9.25 -5.37
C TYR A 38 -5.29 -8.93 -4.47
N ALA A 39 -5.13 -8.04 -3.48
CA ALA A 39 -6.25 -7.57 -2.65
C ALA A 39 -7.34 -6.86 -3.48
N ALA A 40 -6.93 -5.98 -4.40
CA ALA A 40 -7.85 -5.30 -5.32
C ALA A 40 -8.67 -6.28 -6.15
N ASP A 41 -7.99 -7.25 -6.77
CA ASP A 41 -8.62 -8.27 -7.61
C ASP A 41 -9.53 -9.20 -6.77
N LYS A 42 -9.07 -9.61 -5.57
CA LYS A 42 -9.79 -10.52 -4.67
C LYS A 42 -11.08 -9.92 -4.11
N TYR A 43 -11.06 -8.64 -3.74
CA TYR A 43 -12.18 -7.97 -3.08
C TYR A 43 -12.98 -7.04 -4.01
N GLY A 44 -12.63 -7.00 -5.30
CA GLY A 44 -13.31 -6.18 -6.30
C GLY A 44 -13.24 -4.67 -6.01
N ILE A 45 -12.15 -4.23 -5.39
CA ILE A 45 -11.92 -2.83 -5.02
C ILE A 45 -10.75 -2.26 -5.81
N SER A 46 -10.71 -0.94 -6.00
CA SER A 46 -9.58 -0.33 -6.68
C SER A 46 -8.29 -0.49 -5.86
N ARG A 47 -7.16 -0.71 -6.55
CA ARG A 47 -5.83 -0.72 -5.93
C ARG A 47 -5.53 0.58 -5.19
N ASN A 48 -6.08 1.70 -5.65
CA ASN A 48 -5.96 3.01 -5.00
C ASN A 48 -6.70 3.04 -3.66
N THR A 49 -7.86 2.40 -3.57
CA THR A 49 -8.61 2.25 -2.30
C THR A 49 -7.79 1.48 -1.28
N VAL A 50 -7.17 0.36 -1.68
CA VAL A 50 -6.27 -0.43 -0.81
C VAL A 50 -5.07 0.41 -0.37
N ALA A 51 -4.45 1.15 -1.29
CA ALA A 51 -3.32 2.02 -0.98
C ALA A 51 -3.70 3.14 0.02
N SER A 52 -4.87 3.75 -0.14
CA SER A 52 -5.39 4.76 0.79
C SER A 52 -5.65 4.18 2.18
N TRP A 53 -6.19 2.97 2.29
CA TRP A 53 -6.32 2.28 3.57
C TRP A 53 -4.93 2.01 4.18
N CYS A 54 -3.97 1.50 3.42
CA CYS A 54 -2.61 1.30 3.93
C CYS A 54 -2.01 2.61 4.49
N LYS A 55 -2.25 3.76 3.86
CA LYS A 55 -1.81 5.07 4.38
C LYS A 55 -2.52 5.46 5.67
N LEU A 56 -3.84 5.24 5.75
CA LEU A 56 -4.66 5.58 6.92
C LEU A 56 -4.30 4.74 8.16
N PHE A 57 -4.07 3.44 7.94
CA PHE A 57 -3.83 2.47 9.01
C PHE A 57 -2.34 2.28 9.33
N ASN A 58 -1.43 2.82 8.53
CA ASN A 58 0.01 2.77 8.78
C ASN A 58 0.66 4.16 8.74
N PRO A 59 0.76 4.84 9.91
CA PRO A 59 1.44 6.13 10.03
C PRO A 59 2.91 6.10 9.60
N ALA A 60 3.58 4.94 9.69
CA ALA A 60 4.98 4.81 9.30
C ALA A 60 5.18 4.90 7.79
N MET A 61 4.19 4.50 6.98
CA MET A 61 4.25 4.62 5.51
C MET A 61 4.21 6.07 5.03
N SER A 62 3.67 7.00 5.83
CA SER A 62 3.69 8.44 5.53
C SER A 62 5.11 9.02 5.61
N LYS A 63 5.99 8.43 6.44
CA LYS A 63 7.37 8.89 6.66
C LYS A 63 8.40 8.31 5.68
N ASN A 64 7.98 7.45 4.74
CA ASN A 64 8.90 6.73 3.84
C ASN A 64 9.70 7.65 2.91
N HIS A 65 9.16 8.81 2.53
CA HIS A 65 9.91 9.80 1.75
C HIS A 65 11.24 10.21 2.43
N SER A 66 11.25 10.31 3.76
CA SER A 66 12.45 10.70 4.51
C SER A 66 13.48 9.57 4.57
N LYS A 67 13.05 8.31 4.69
CA LYS A 67 13.96 7.16 4.75
C LYS A 67 14.56 6.84 3.38
N ASP A 68 13.78 6.94 2.30
CA ASP A 68 14.28 6.71 0.94
C ASP A 68 15.31 7.77 0.53
N GLN A 69 15.11 9.03 0.95
CA GLN A 69 16.10 10.09 0.77
C GLN A 69 17.38 9.84 1.56
N GLU A 70 17.26 9.38 2.81
CA GLU A 70 18.43 9.05 3.64
C GLU A 70 19.22 7.87 3.06
N ILE A 71 18.53 6.82 2.60
CA ILE A 71 19.17 5.69 1.91
C ILE A 71 19.92 6.16 0.67
N ARG A 72 19.33 7.08 -0.11
CA ARG A 72 19.98 7.64 -1.30
C ARG A 72 21.24 8.42 -0.94
N ARG A 73 21.17 9.32 0.05
CA ARG A 73 22.33 10.07 0.54
C ARG A 73 23.45 9.17 1.04
N LEU A 74 23.10 8.14 1.81
CA LEU A 74 24.06 7.19 2.35
C LEU A 74 24.75 6.39 1.24
N LYS A 75 24.02 6.02 0.18
CA LYS A 75 24.59 5.36 -1.01
C LYS A 75 25.53 6.27 -1.79
N GLU A 76 25.13 7.53 -2.04
CA GLU A 76 25.97 8.53 -2.71
C GLU A 76 27.28 8.75 -1.93
N LYS A 77 27.19 8.92 -0.60
CA LYS A 77 28.37 9.08 0.26
C LYS A 77 29.29 7.85 0.26
N LEU A 78 28.74 6.64 0.14
CA LEU A 78 29.53 5.41 0.06
C LEU A 78 30.29 5.32 -1.27
N GLU A 79 29.69 5.82 -2.35
CA GLU A 79 30.30 5.86 -3.69
C GLU A 79 31.41 6.92 -3.78
N GLU A 80 31.21 8.10 -3.20
CA GLU A 80 32.25 9.14 -3.09
C GLU A 80 33.47 8.69 -2.26
N LEU A 81 33.23 7.92 -1.21
CA LEU A 81 34.28 7.37 -0.35
C LEU A 81 34.88 6.08 -0.89
N ARG A 82 34.41 5.58 -2.04
CA ARG A 82 34.96 4.37 -2.65
C ARG A 82 36.37 4.67 -3.15
N PRO A 83 37.41 4.00 -2.64
CA PRO A 83 38.76 4.24 -3.09
C PRO A 83 38.94 3.79 -4.55
N ASN A 84 39.54 4.65 -5.36
CA ASN A 84 39.89 4.35 -6.75
C ASN A 84 41.13 3.43 -6.75
N PHE A 85 40.90 2.13 -6.71
CA PHE A 85 41.93 1.11 -6.98
C PHE A 85 41.67 0.48 -8.33
#